data_AF-A0A7C4DKK0-F1
#
_entry.id   AF-A0A7C4DKK0-F1
#
_cell.length_a   1.000
_cell.length_b   1.000
_cell.length_c   1.000
_cell.angle_alpha   90.00
_cell.angle_beta   90.00
_cell.angle_gamma   90.00
#
_symmetry.space_group_name_H-M   'P 1'
#
loop_
_entity.id
_entity.type
_entity.pdbx_description
1 polymer ?
#
loop_
_entity_poly.entity_id
_entity_poly.type
_entity_poly.pdbx_seq_one_letter_code
_entity_poly.pdbx_strand_id
1 'polypeptide(L)'
;MCRRRSWMRIWTWRAAPWPRACRLRPAAGRTGWMPSPGRRRVPPSPPCTPSRSRARPRSDGWKARSSGGFLLPPRSKACSGSARRRWRRAWRVFWAQPAQAPWTFNMLAYNLEPNGPWTHYQPGNDHNAPQVTLQLRALMTNPDFKRDFINRCADLMNTTLSTGRMTNLIQRMAAEIAPVMAEHCARWRAPADWTTWSNNVEFLKQFALQRPEYMRRHLTNQFGLRGWGNVTLRVSDTNTGAIRVNTIVVVAPTNAPWTGVYFRDNAVTFAAEPQPGYRFKNWQGFFGPLATNQTNTVLLSGNLSLTANFESTPDTNPPVPLPYDLSAGPYVFSRWDAAQPAGTYPAHMVFLQTETNAAADPGLGVEFTNHWTLPYNRSSRSR
;
A
#
# COMPACT_ATOMS: atom_id res chain seq x y z
N MET A 1 -18.97 30.24 29.86
CA MET A 1 -17.94 29.27 30.33
C MET A 1 -18.09 27.97 29.55
N CYS A 2 -17.09 27.59 28.74
CA CYS A 2 -17.13 26.35 27.96
C CYS A 2 -16.64 25.17 28.83
N ARG A 3 -17.46 24.12 28.98
CA ARG A 3 -17.12 22.95 29.81
C ARG A 3 -16.24 21.98 29.01
N ARG A 4 -14.97 21.83 29.39
CA ARG A 4 -14.07 20.80 28.82
C ARG A 4 -14.55 19.40 29.21
N ARG A 5 -14.37 18.43 28.31
CA ARG A 5 -14.59 16.98 28.53
C ARG A 5 -13.29 16.26 28.21
N SER A 6 -12.87 15.36 29.10
CA SER A 6 -11.69 14.52 28.94
C SER A 6 -11.94 13.17 29.62
N TRP A 7 -11.29 12.11 29.14
CA TRP A 7 -11.54 10.72 29.56
C TRP A 7 -10.23 10.05 29.98
N MET A 8 -10.29 9.23 31.03
CA MET A 8 -9.14 8.52 31.62
C MET A 8 -9.24 7.02 31.31
N ARG A 9 -8.10 6.32 31.19
CA ARG A 9 -8.08 4.86 31.14
C ARG A 9 -6.82 4.33 31.82
N ILE A 10 -6.99 3.44 32.78
CA ILE A 10 -5.89 2.89 33.59
C ILE A 10 -5.28 1.70 32.85
N TRP A 11 -3.96 1.70 32.68
CA TRP A 11 -3.18 0.59 32.11
C TRP A 11 -2.10 0.13 33.10
N THR A 12 -1.90 -1.18 33.19
CA THR A 12 -0.72 -1.79 33.83
C THR A 12 0.09 -2.53 32.77
N TRP A 13 1.38 -2.24 32.71
CA TRP A 13 2.28 -2.88 31.74
C TRP A 13 2.71 -4.27 32.24
N ARG A 14 2.68 -5.27 31.34
CA ARG A 14 3.28 -6.59 31.56
C ARG A 14 4.56 -6.72 30.73
N ALA A 15 5.64 -7.16 31.37
CA ALA A 15 6.76 -7.76 30.66
C ALA A 15 6.37 -9.16 30.13
N ALA A 16 6.81 -9.50 28.92
CA ALA A 16 6.54 -10.80 28.30
C ALA A 16 7.52 -11.89 28.80
N PRO A 17 7.06 -13.09 29.18
CA PRO A 17 7.96 -14.22 29.46
C PRO A 17 8.52 -14.83 28.17
N TRP A 18 9.77 -15.27 28.23
CA TRP A 18 10.40 -16.04 27.15
C TRP A 18 9.73 -17.41 26.96
N PRO A 19 9.64 -17.94 25.72
CA PRO A 19 8.88 -19.16 25.44
C PRO A 19 9.63 -20.44 25.87
N ARG A 20 8.94 -21.34 26.59
CA ARG A 20 9.38 -22.72 26.81
C ARG A 20 8.46 -23.72 26.09
N ALA A 21 9.11 -24.53 25.24
CA ALA A 21 8.77 -25.91 24.84
C ALA A 21 7.30 -26.30 24.60
N CYS A 22 6.97 -26.57 23.33
CA CYS A 22 5.78 -27.33 22.96
C CYS A 22 5.81 -28.76 23.54
N ARG A 23 4.66 -29.27 23.99
CA ARG A 23 4.37 -30.70 24.08
C ARG A 23 3.05 -31.02 23.37
N LEU A 24 3.06 -32.07 22.56
CA LEU A 24 1.92 -32.66 21.87
C LEU A 24 1.13 -33.58 22.84
N ARG A 25 -0.19 -33.67 22.68
CA ARG A 25 -0.98 -34.94 22.54
C ARG A 25 -2.49 -34.65 22.36
N PRO A 26 -3.33 -35.64 21.94
CA PRO A 26 -4.48 -35.35 21.06
C PRO A 26 -5.86 -35.92 21.47
N ALA A 27 -6.85 -35.60 20.63
CA ALA A 27 -7.98 -36.44 20.16
C ALA A 27 -9.33 -36.55 20.91
N ALA A 28 -10.38 -36.56 20.06
CA ALA A 28 -11.69 -37.24 20.15
C ALA A 28 -12.87 -36.63 20.96
N GLY A 29 -14.07 -36.73 20.36
CA GLY A 29 -15.38 -36.42 20.96
C GLY A 29 -16.48 -36.18 19.90
N ARG A 30 -17.50 -37.06 19.82
CA ARG A 30 -18.69 -36.98 18.92
C ARG A 30 -19.99 -37.03 19.76
N THR A 31 -21.15 -36.82 19.10
CA THR A 31 -22.57 -36.92 19.54
C THR A 31 -23.18 -35.66 20.21
N GLY A 32 -24.49 -35.32 20.10
CA GLY A 32 -25.56 -35.70 19.16
C GLY A 32 -27.03 -35.42 19.64
N TRP A 33 -27.92 -34.87 18.77
CA TRP A 33 -29.42 -35.05 18.72
C TRP A 33 -30.33 -34.43 19.84
N MET A 34 -31.62 -34.01 19.66
CA MET A 34 -32.43 -33.77 18.42
C MET A 34 -33.41 -32.52 18.36
N PRO A 35 -34.73 -32.48 18.76
CA PRO A 35 -35.72 -31.89 17.81
C PRO A 35 -36.89 -30.94 18.29
N SER A 36 -37.25 -29.95 17.44
CA SER A 36 -38.61 -29.53 16.95
C SER A 36 -39.82 -29.27 17.90
N PRO A 37 -41.04 -28.82 17.46
CA PRO A 37 -41.54 -28.47 16.10
C PRO A 37 -42.30 -27.11 15.95
N GLY A 38 -42.66 -26.74 14.71
CA GLY A 38 -43.68 -25.71 14.42
C GLY A 38 -43.96 -25.49 12.93
N ARG A 39 -45.01 -26.13 12.36
CA ARG A 39 -45.38 -26.04 10.92
C ARG A 39 -46.55 -25.09 10.67
N ARG A 40 -46.63 -24.50 9.47
CA ARG A 40 -47.86 -24.40 8.62
C ARG A 40 -47.50 -24.21 7.14
N ARG A 41 -48.41 -24.57 6.22
CA ARG A 41 -48.20 -24.60 4.75
C ARG A 41 -49.14 -23.63 3.99
N VAL A 42 -48.63 -23.15 2.84
CA VAL A 42 -49.24 -22.69 1.56
C VAL A 42 -50.46 -23.53 1.08
N PRO A 43 -51.25 -23.22 -0.01
CA PRO A 43 -51.09 -22.28 -1.18
C PRO A 43 -52.42 -21.52 -1.56
N PRO A 44 -52.79 -21.10 -2.81
CA PRO A 44 -52.10 -20.97 -4.14
C PRO A 44 -52.34 -19.65 -4.95
N SER A 45 -51.70 -19.54 -6.13
CA SER A 45 -51.80 -18.50 -7.19
C SER A 45 -53.03 -18.69 -8.14
N PRO A 46 -53.35 -17.82 -9.15
CA PRO A 46 -52.65 -17.80 -10.48
C PRO A 46 -52.69 -16.40 -11.24
N PRO A 47 -52.76 -16.21 -12.60
CA PRO A 47 -51.75 -15.44 -13.36
C PRO A 47 -52.30 -14.41 -14.42
N CYS A 48 -51.53 -14.17 -15.52
CA CYS A 48 -51.78 -13.35 -16.75
C CYS A 48 -51.23 -11.89 -16.72
N THR A 49 -50.70 -11.27 -17.80
CA THR A 49 -50.59 -11.62 -19.24
C THR A 49 -49.49 -10.79 -19.94
N PRO A 50 -48.82 -11.28 -21.01
CA PRO A 50 -48.06 -10.43 -21.95
C PRO A 50 -48.80 -10.26 -23.30
N SER A 51 -48.84 -9.05 -23.85
CA SER A 51 -49.51 -8.76 -25.11
C SER A 51 -48.61 -8.86 -26.35
N ARG A 52 -49.12 -9.65 -27.31
CA ARG A 52 -48.94 -9.60 -28.78
C ARG A 52 -48.84 -8.16 -29.35
N SER A 53 -48.35 -7.90 -30.57
CA SER A 53 -47.65 -8.66 -31.62
C SER A 53 -47.33 -7.70 -32.80
N ARG A 54 -46.47 -8.10 -33.75
CA ARG A 54 -46.72 -8.01 -35.21
C ARG A 54 -45.59 -8.66 -36.02
N ALA A 55 -45.93 -9.26 -37.15
CA ALA A 55 -44.98 -9.98 -38.01
C ALA A 55 -45.36 -9.88 -39.50
N ARG A 56 -44.36 -9.60 -40.36
CA ARG A 56 -44.26 -9.91 -41.82
C ARG A 56 -45.32 -9.22 -42.72
N PRO A 57 -45.18 -9.16 -44.07
CA PRO A 57 -44.62 -10.10 -45.07
C PRO A 57 -43.11 -9.92 -45.32
N ARG A 58 -42.29 -10.79 -45.97
CA ARG A 58 -42.42 -11.92 -46.93
C ARG A 58 -42.79 -11.55 -48.38
N SER A 59 -41.83 -11.78 -49.29
CA SER A 59 -42.04 -12.07 -50.71
C SER A 59 -41.34 -13.41 -51.04
N ASP A 60 -41.86 -14.13 -52.03
CA ASP A 60 -41.54 -15.54 -52.29
C ASP A 60 -40.61 -15.74 -53.50
N GLY A 61 -40.01 -16.94 -53.59
CA GLY A 61 -39.21 -17.38 -54.73
C GLY A 61 -38.88 -18.87 -54.64
N TRP A 62 -39.74 -19.73 -55.20
CA TRP A 62 -39.60 -21.19 -55.20
C TRP A 62 -38.83 -21.72 -56.42
N LYS A 63 -38.04 -22.78 -56.25
CA LYS A 63 -37.93 -23.93 -57.18
C LYS A 63 -37.56 -25.19 -56.37
N ALA A 64 -38.10 -26.35 -56.75
CA ALA A 64 -38.00 -27.59 -55.98
C ALA A 64 -37.93 -28.85 -56.86
N ARG A 65 -37.13 -29.85 -56.42
CA ARG A 65 -37.31 -31.33 -56.52
C ARG A 65 -35.98 -32.03 -56.13
N SER A 66 -35.94 -32.72 -55.00
CA SER A 66 -36.10 -34.20 -54.80
C SER A 66 -34.84 -34.98 -55.23
N SER A 67 -34.17 -35.74 -54.37
CA SER A 67 -34.68 -36.90 -53.62
C SER A 67 -33.99 -37.11 -52.25
N GLY A 68 -34.44 -38.10 -51.46
CA GLY A 68 -34.19 -38.18 -50.01
C GLY A 68 -32.85 -38.79 -49.56
N GLY A 69 -32.48 -38.45 -48.32
CA GLY A 69 -31.33 -39.01 -47.59
C GLY A 69 -31.24 -38.35 -46.21
N PHE A 70 -31.58 -39.08 -45.16
CA PHE A 70 -31.53 -38.60 -43.78
C PHE A 70 -30.09 -38.71 -43.27
N LEU A 71 -29.37 -37.59 -43.05
CA LEU A 71 -28.31 -37.39 -42.04
C LEU A 71 -27.62 -36.00 -42.16
N LEU A 72 -27.83 -35.18 -41.13
CA LEU A 72 -27.03 -34.02 -40.63
C LEU A 72 -26.19 -33.16 -41.62
N PRO A 73 -26.54 -31.87 -41.84
CA PRO A 73 -25.72 -30.91 -42.60
C PRO A 73 -24.51 -30.37 -41.81
N PRO A 74 -23.54 -29.70 -42.48
CA PRO A 74 -22.12 -29.80 -42.09
C PRO A 74 -21.58 -28.67 -41.19
N ARG A 75 -20.41 -28.97 -40.59
CA ARG A 75 -19.34 -28.09 -40.09
C ARG A 75 -19.77 -26.68 -39.66
N SER A 76 -19.77 -26.46 -38.35
CA SER A 76 -19.98 -25.16 -37.71
C SER A 76 -19.10 -24.05 -38.32
N LYS A 77 -19.76 -22.93 -38.68
CA LYS A 77 -19.08 -21.72 -39.14
C LYS A 77 -18.03 -21.27 -38.11
N ALA A 78 -16.85 -20.93 -38.60
CA ALA A 78 -15.68 -20.63 -37.77
C ALA A 78 -15.83 -19.31 -36.97
N CYS A 79 -16.45 -19.38 -35.78
CA CYS A 79 -16.36 -18.34 -34.75
C CYS A 79 -14.99 -18.34 -34.02
N SER A 80 -13.89 -18.52 -34.74
CA SER A 80 -12.53 -18.50 -34.20
C SER A 80 -11.73 -17.23 -34.54
N GLY A 81 -12.25 -16.38 -35.45
CA GLY A 81 -11.54 -15.20 -35.96
C GLY A 81 -11.54 -13.96 -35.05
N SER A 82 -12.64 -13.65 -34.36
CA SER A 82 -12.79 -12.35 -33.66
C SER A 82 -12.28 -12.34 -32.22
N ALA A 83 -12.29 -13.49 -31.52
CA ALA A 83 -11.72 -13.63 -30.18
C ALA A 83 -10.18 -13.71 -30.23
N ARG A 84 -9.63 -14.50 -31.17
CA ARG A 84 -8.17 -14.61 -31.38
C ARG A 84 -7.52 -13.28 -31.79
N ARG A 85 -8.25 -12.39 -32.47
CA ARG A 85 -7.78 -11.04 -32.81
C ARG A 85 -7.88 -10.04 -31.65
N ARG A 86 -8.86 -10.15 -30.75
CA ARG A 86 -9.02 -9.22 -29.61
C ARG A 86 -7.89 -9.35 -28.58
N TRP A 87 -7.59 -10.58 -28.12
CA TRP A 87 -6.48 -10.78 -27.16
C TRP A 87 -5.10 -10.54 -27.78
N ARG A 88 -4.88 -10.89 -29.07
CA ARG A 88 -3.64 -10.52 -29.77
C ARG A 88 -3.50 -9.01 -30.01
N ARG A 89 -4.60 -8.23 -30.09
CA ARG A 89 -4.53 -6.76 -30.17
C ARG A 89 -4.23 -6.13 -28.82
N ALA A 90 -4.94 -6.51 -27.75
CA ALA A 90 -4.71 -5.93 -26.42
C ALA A 90 -3.25 -6.05 -25.94
N TRP A 91 -2.56 -7.16 -26.26
CA TRP A 91 -1.15 -7.35 -25.90
C TRP A 91 -0.13 -6.84 -26.92
N ARG A 92 -0.47 -6.71 -28.22
CA ARG A 92 0.47 -6.16 -29.23
C ARG A 92 0.43 -4.65 -29.39
N VAL A 93 -0.68 -3.99 -29.07
CA VAL A 93 -0.87 -2.56 -29.39
C VAL A 93 -0.15 -1.62 -28.42
N PHE A 94 0.22 -2.07 -27.21
CA PHE A 94 0.76 -1.18 -26.17
C PHE A 94 2.26 -1.35 -25.84
N TRP A 95 2.91 -2.46 -26.20
CA TRP A 95 4.30 -2.75 -25.76
C TRP A 95 5.23 -3.44 -26.77
N ALA A 96 4.89 -3.42 -28.07
CA ALA A 96 5.71 -4.08 -29.09
C ALA A 96 5.96 -3.19 -30.32
N GLN A 97 6.82 -2.18 -30.16
CA GLN A 97 7.74 -1.89 -31.26
C GLN A 97 8.73 -3.07 -31.35
N PRO A 98 8.83 -3.81 -32.47
CA PRO A 98 9.63 -5.05 -32.53
C PRO A 98 11.15 -4.88 -32.32
N ALA A 99 11.64 -3.64 -32.23
CA ALA A 99 13.06 -3.29 -32.22
C ALA A 99 13.62 -2.89 -30.84
N GLN A 100 12.81 -2.81 -29.77
CA GLN A 100 13.25 -2.32 -28.47
C GLN A 100 12.72 -3.16 -27.30
N ALA A 101 13.54 -3.34 -26.26
CA ALA A 101 13.12 -4.04 -25.05
C ALA A 101 12.15 -3.18 -24.22
N PRO A 102 11.04 -3.69 -23.66
CA PRO A 102 9.96 -2.83 -23.16
C PRO A 102 10.36 -1.90 -22.02
N TRP A 103 11.39 -2.25 -21.24
CA TRP A 103 11.90 -1.40 -20.18
C TRP A 103 12.60 -0.14 -20.68
N THR A 104 13.02 -0.07 -21.95
CA THR A 104 13.63 1.12 -22.56
C THR A 104 12.59 2.14 -23.06
N PHE A 105 11.31 1.76 -23.19
CA PHE A 105 10.31 2.66 -23.77
C PHE A 105 9.96 3.82 -22.83
N ASN A 106 10.19 5.05 -23.30
CA ASN A 106 9.99 6.27 -22.53
C ASN A 106 8.52 6.73 -22.52
N MET A 107 7.69 6.00 -21.77
CA MET A 107 6.29 6.38 -21.46
C MET A 107 6.15 7.81 -20.93
N LEU A 108 7.16 8.35 -20.23
CA LEU A 108 7.09 9.67 -19.63
C LEU A 108 7.11 10.75 -20.72
N ALA A 109 8.11 10.70 -21.62
CA ALA A 109 8.16 11.62 -22.76
C ALA A 109 6.93 11.49 -23.65
N TYR A 110 6.52 10.25 -23.95
CA TYR A 110 5.31 9.95 -24.73
C TYR A 110 4.05 10.59 -24.13
N ASN A 111 3.84 10.44 -22.81
CA ASN A 111 2.67 11.03 -22.15
C ASN A 111 2.76 12.55 -21.97
N LEU A 112 3.96 13.14 -22.04
CA LEU A 112 4.20 14.58 -21.86
C LEU A 112 4.37 15.37 -23.17
N GLU A 113 4.24 14.74 -24.34
CA GLU A 113 4.39 15.39 -25.63
C GLU A 113 3.47 16.64 -25.76
N PRO A 114 3.97 17.82 -26.19
CA PRO A 114 3.19 19.06 -26.22
C PRO A 114 1.93 19.00 -27.11
N ASN A 115 1.98 18.25 -28.21
CA ASN A 115 0.84 18.04 -29.11
C ASN A 115 0.09 16.73 -28.81
N GLY A 116 0.47 16.03 -27.74
CA GLY A 116 0.07 14.67 -27.41
C GLY A 116 0.71 13.63 -28.34
N PRO A 117 0.80 12.35 -27.93
CA PRO A 117 1.62 11.32 -28.59
C PRO A 117 1.13 10.79 -29.96
N TRP A 118 0.41 11.63 -30.72
CA TRP A 118 -0.18 11.28 -32.02
C TRP A 118 0.71 11.56 -33.22
N THR A 119 1.80 12.33 -33.06
CA THR A 119 2.59 12.82 -34.21
C THR A 119 3.51 11.75 -34.82
N HIS A 120 3.78 10.65 -34.11
CA HIS A 120 4.83 9.68 -34.48
C HIS A 120 4.40 8.19 -34.47
N TYR A 121 3.26 7.83 -33.89
CA TYR A 121 2.77 6.44 -33.86
C TYR A 121 1.55 6.25 -34.76
N GLN A 122 1.47 5.07 -35.38
CA GLN A 122 0.53 4.75 -36.46
C GLN A 122 -0.95 5.03 -36.12
N PRO A 123 -1.79 5.37 -37.12
CA PRO A 123 -3.21 5.64 -36.90
C PRO A 123 -3.92 4.47 -36.19
N GLY A 124 -4.58 4.76 -35.06
CA GLY A 124 -5.42 3.80 -34.33
C GLY A 124 -4.96 3.39 -32.93
N ASN A 125 -4.01 4.10 -32.30
CA ASN A 125 -3.70 3.96 -30.87
C ASN A 125 -4.16 5.21 -30.10
N ASP A 126 -5.46 5.32 -29.87
CA ASP A 126 -6.14 6.46 -29.23
C ASP A 126 -5.98 6.54 -27.70
N HIS A 127 -5.50 5.46 -27.06
CA HIS A 127 -5.40 5.31 -25.61
C HIS A 127 -4.69 6.46 -24.85
N ASN A 128 -3.82 7.23 -25.51
CA ASN A 128 -3.11 8.37 -24.93
C ASN A 128 -3.31 9.66 -25.75
N ALA A 129 -4.47 9.83 -26.41
CA ALA A 129 -4.77 11.04 -27.18
C ALA A 129 -4.58 12.34 -26.37
N PRO A 130 -4.38 13.51 -27.00
CA PRO A 130 -3.96 14.74 -26.30
C PRO A 130 -4.88 15.13 -25.13
N GLN A 131 -6.19 14.87 -25.26
CA GLN A 131 -7.21 15.08 -24.24
C GLN A 131 -7.13 14.10 -23.04
N VAL A 132 -6.53 12.92 -23.22
CA VAL A 132 -6.35 11.89 -22.17
C VAL A 132 -5.15 12.21 -21.28
N THR A 133 -4.09 12.77 -21.85
CA THR A 133 -2.88 13.16 -21.10
C THR A 133 -2.87 14.64 -20.67
N LEU A 134 -3.90 15.41 -21.04
CA LEU A 134 -3.98 16.85 -20.78
C LEU A 134 -3.81 17.20 -19.30
N GLN A 135 -4.47 16.48 -18.39
CA GLN A 135 -4.40 16.74 -16.95
C GLN A 135 -2.98 16.56 -16.41
N LEU A 136 -2.29 15.50 -16.84
CA LEU A 136 -0.89 15.26 -16.46
C LEU A 136 0.02 16.39 -16.98
N ARG A 137 -0.14 16.77 -18.25
CA ARG A 137 0.66 17.84 -18.88
C ARG A 137 0.41 19.20 -18.23
N ALA A 138 -0.84 19.52 -17.90
CA ALA A 138 -1.21 20.74 -17.18
C ALA A 138 -0.61 20.78 -15.77
N LEU A 139 -0.73 19.70 -15.00
CA LEU A 139 -0.17 19.60 -13.65
C LEU A 139 1.37 19.73 -13.64
N MET A 140 2.06 19.23 -14.67
CA MET A 140 3.52 19.36 -14.81
C MET A 140 4.02 20.80 -15.04
N THR A 141 3.13 21.76 -15.29
CA THR A 141 3.50 23.19 -15.30
C THR A 141 3.70 23.74 -13.89
N ASN A 142 3.07 23.14 -12.87
CA ASN A 142 3.26 23.50 -11.47
C ASN A 142 4.60 22.91 -10.94
N PRO A 143 5.50 23.74 -10.36
CA PRO A 143 6.81 23.28 -9.90
C PRO A 143 6.74 22.35 -8.68
N ASP A 144 5.80 22.57 -7.76
CA ASP A 144 5.58 21.70 -6.60
C ASP A 144 5.09 20.32 -7.04
N PHE A 145 4.08 20.27 -7.92
CA PHE A 145 3.59 19.00 -8.47
C PHE A 145 4.69 18.24 -9.20
N LYS A 146 5.53 18.94 -9.99
CA LYS A 146 6.66 18.32 -10.70
C LYS A 146 7.67 17.71 -9.72
N ARG A 147 8.07 18.45 -8.67
CA ARG A 147 8.93 17.96 -7.60
C ARG A 147 8.33 16.72 -6.94
N ASP A 148 7.06 16.79 -6.58
CA ASP A 148 6.37 15.73 -5.83
C ASP A 148 6.10 14.50 -6.69
N PHE A 149 5.89 14.66 -8.01
CA PHE A 149 5.84 13.55 -8.97
C PHE A 149 7.19 12.84 -9.08
N ILE A 150 8.30 13.59 -9.23
CA ILE A 150 9.66 13.04 -9.29
C ILE A 150 9.98 12.28 -8.00
N ASN A 151 9.67 12.87 -6.84
CA ASN A 151 9.80 12.23 -5.54
C ASN A 151 8.92 10.99 -5.40
N ARG A 152 7.66 11.02 -5.85
CA ARG A 152 6.77 9.87 -5.79
C ARG A 152 7.25 8.71 -6.68
N CYS A 153 7.85 8.99 -7.83
CA CYS A 153 8.51 7.97 -8.64
C CYS A 153 9.71 7.35 -7.90
N ALA A 154 10.56 8.17 -7.25
CA ALA A 154 11.66 7.68 -6.41
C ALA A 154 11.15 6.82 -5.25
N ASP A 155 10.18 7.31 -4.49
CA ASP A 155 9.58 6.61 -3.35
C ASP A 155 9.02 5.24 -3.76
N LEU A 156 8.30 5.17 -4.88
CA LEU A 156 7.78 3.90 -5.41
C LEU A 156 8.91 2.93 -5.81
N MET A 157 9.96 3.40 -6.48
CA MET A 157 11.12 2.57 -6.85
C MET A 157 11.94 2.12 -5.63
N ASN A 158 11.93 2.88 -4.54
CA ASN A 158 12.55 2.52 -3.27
C ASN A 158 11.66 1.59 -2.41
N THR A 159 10.38 1.38 -2.77
CA THR A 159 9.41 0.58 -1.99
C THR A 159 8.62 -0.43 -2.83
N THR A 160 7.39 -0.08 -3.25
CA THR A 160 6.42 -0.98 -3.89
C THR A 160 6.90 -1.54 -5.23
N LEU A 161 7.63 -0.73 -6.00
CA LEU A 161 8.21 -1.07 -7.29
C LEU A 161 9.72 -1.34 -7.20
N SER A 162 10.25 -1.58 -6.01
CA SER A 162 11.63 -2.04 -5.83
C SER A 162 11.81 -3.41 -6.49
N THR A 163 12.95 -3.60 -7.13
CA THR A 163 13.28 -4.82 -7.88
C THR A 163 13.06 -6.08 -7.04
N GLY A 164 13.63 -6.15 -5.82
CA GLY A 164 13.50 -7.31 -4.94
C GLY A 164 12.05 -7.61 -4.53
N ARG A 165 11.21 -6.59 -4.31
CA ARG A 165 9.78 -6.80 -4.02
C ARG A 165 9.05 -7.35 -5.24
N MET A 166 9.31 -6.79 -6.41
CA MET A 166 8.59 -7.14 -7.64
C MET A 166 8.99 -8.52 -8.17
N THR A 167 10.28 -8.87 -8.17
CA THR A 167 10.74 -10.21 -8.57
C THR A 167 10.21 -11.29 -7.63
N ASN A 168 10.21 -11.05 -6.31
CA ASN A 168 9.62 -11.96 -5.33
C ASN A 168 8.10 -12.12 -5.51
N LEU A 169 7.38 -11.05 -5.84
CA LEU A 169 5.95 -11.11 -6.14
C LEU A 169 5.67 -11.95 -7.40
N ILE A 170 6.40 -11.70 -8.48
CA ILE A 170 6.30 -12.49 -9.73
C ILE A 170 6.59 -13.96 -9.46
N GLN A 171 7.65 -14.28 -8.71
CA GLN A 171 8.02 -15.65 -8.38
C GLN A 171 6.95 -16.36 -7.54
N ARG A 172 6.34 -15.68 -6.55
CA ARG A 172 5.25 -16.24 -5.74
C ARG A 172 4.02 -16.57 -6.59
N MET A 173 3.56 -15.63 -7.41
CA MET A 173 2.40 -15.84 -8.29
C MET A 173 2.67 -16.94 -9.34
N ALA A 174 3.89 -17.00 -9.88
CA ALA A 174 4.26 -18.05 -10.82
C ALA A 174 4.31 -19.44 -10.15
N ALA A 175 4.83 -19.54 -8.93
CA ALA A 175 4.87 -20.79 -8.17
C ALA A 175 3.47 -21.30 -7.78
N GLU A 176 2.54 -20.40 -7.46
CA GLU A 176 1.15 -20.74 -7.13
C GLU A 176 0.41 -21.41 -8.30
N ILE A 177 0.59 -20.90 -9.53
CA ILE A 177 -0.07 -21.46 -10.72
C ILE A 177 0.73 -22.60 -11.38
N ALA A 178 2.02 -22.75 -11.07
CA ALA A 178 2.92 -23.72 -11.72
C ALA A 178 2.34 -25.14 -11.84
N PRO A 179 1.71 -25.74 -10.81
CA PRO A 179 1.23 -27.12 -10.89
C PRO A 179 0.17 -27.37 -11.97
N VAL A 180 -0.64 -26.37 -12.32
CA VAL A 180 -1.71 -26.48 -13.33
C VAL A 180 -1.30 -26.05 -14.73
N MET A 181 -0.12 -25.44 -14.88
CA MET A 181 0.29 -24.87 -16.18
C MET A 181 0.55 -25.91 -17.27
N ALA A 182 0.97 -27.13 -16.91
CA ALA A 182 1.15 -28.21 -17.89
C ALA A 182 -0.17 -28.61 -18.56
N GLU A 183 -1.24 -28.86 -17.77
CA GLU A 183 -2.58 -29.12 -18.29
C GLU A 183 -3.12 -27.92 -19.08
N HIS A 184 -2.92 -26.70 -18.56
CA HIS A 184 -3.36 -25.48 -19.22
C HIS A 184 -2.76 -25.33 -20.63
N CYS A 185 -1.46 -25.57 -20.80
CA CYS A 185 -0.80 -25.53 -22.10
C CYS A 185 -1.36 -26.59 -23.05
N ALA A 186 -1.50 -27.84 -22.59
CA ALA A 186 -2.04 -28.93 -23.39
C ALA A 186 -3.48 -28.66 -23.88
N ARG A 187 -4.33 -28.12 -22.99
CA ARG A 187 -5.74 -27.83 -23.26
C ARG A 187 -5.95 -26.62 -24.17
N TRP A 188 -5.30 -25.49 -23.84
CA TRP A 188 -5.60 -24.19 -24.47
C TRP A 188 -4.58 -23.76 -25.53
N ARG A 189 -3.35 -24.30 -25.49
CA ARG A 189 -2.23 -23.96 -26.39
C ARG A 189 -1.89 -22.45 -26.36
N ALA A 190 -2.15 -21.81 -25.22
CA ALA A 190 -1.83 -20.42 -24.93
C ALA A 190 -1.52 -20.28 -23.42
N PRO A 191 -0.24 -20.23 -22.99
CA PRO A 191 0.98 -20.36 -23.79
C PRO A 191 1.11 -21.72 -24.49
N ALA A 192 1.95 -21.80 -25.53
CA ALA A 192 2.05 -22.97 -26.39
C ALA A 192 2.51 -24.22 -25.64
N ASP A 193 3.48 -24.05 -24.74
CA ASP A 193 4.12 -25.07 -23.93
C ASP A 193 4.66 -24.46 -22.61
N TRP A 194 5.19 -25.34 -21.75
CA TRP A 194 5.82 -24.96 -20.49
C TRP A 194 6.99 -23.98 -20.68
N THR A 195 7.84 -24.20 -21.69
CA THR A 195 9.00 -23.36 -22.01
C THR A 195 8.59 -21.93 -22.36
N THR A 196 7.52 -21.77 -23.12
CA THR A 196 6.92 -20.47 -23.46
C THR A 196 6.38 -19.79 -22.20
N TRP A 197 5.76 -20.54 -21.29
CA TRP A 197 5.31 -20.01 -20.00
C TRP A 197 6.47 -19.56 -19.11
N SER A 198 7.50 -20.39 -18.90
CA SER A 198 8.65 -20.06 -18.06
C SER A 198 9.45 -18.88 -18.63
N ASN A 199 9.60 -18.80 -19.95
CA ASN A 199 10.21 -17.65 -20.62
C ASN A 199 9.42 -16.35 -20.42
N ASN A 200 8.07 -16.41 -20.42
CA ASN A 200 7.25 -15.24 -20.09
C ASN A 200 7.40 -14.80 -18.63
N VAL A 201 7.50 -15.75 -17.68
CA VAL A 201 7.76 -15.45 -16.27
C VAL A 201 9.14 -14.79 -16.10
N GLU A 202 10.17 -15.31 -16.77
CA GLU A 202 11.51 -14.70 -16.75
C GLU A 202 11.50 -13.30 -17.38
N PHE A 203 10.78 -13.10 -18.49
CA PHE A 203 10.64 -11.78 -19.11
C PHE A 203 10.04 -10.73 -18.16
N LEU A 204 9.03 -11.10 -17.36
CA LEU A 204 8.49 -10.22 -16.32
C LEU A 204 9.52 -9.88 -15.24
N LYS A 205 10.35 -10.86 -14.83
CA LYS A 205 11.46 -10.61 -13.90
C LYS A 205 12.50 -9.68 -14.50
N GLN A 206 12.89 -9.86 -15.76
CA GLN A 206 13.82 -8.97 -16.47
C GLN A 206 13.28 -7.54 -16.57
N PHE A 207 11.99 -7.35 -16.84
CA PHE A 207 11.37 -6.02 -16.78
C PHE A 207 11.46 -5.40 -15.37
N ALA A 208 11.18 -6.16 -14.31
CA ALA A 208 11.28 -5.70 -12.92
C ALA A 208 12.73 -5.39 -12.46
N LEU A 209 13.71 -6.07 -13.03
CA LEU A 209 15.15 -5.81 -12.83
C LEU A 209 15.58 -4.51 -13.52
N GLN A 210 15.23 -4.35 -14.81
CA GLN A 210 15.74 -3.27 -15.65
C GLN A 210 14.97 -1.95 -15.48
N ARG A 211 13.64 -1.99 -15.34
CA ARG A 211 12.79 -0.79 -15.44
C ARG A 211 13.11 0.33 -14.45
N PRO A 212 13.49 0.09 -13.18
CA PRO A 212 13.81 1.18 -12.25
C PRO A 212 14.98 2.07 -12.69
N GLU A 213 16.00 1.49 -13.33
CA GLU A 213 17.13 2.29 -13.83
C GLU A 213 16.73 3.12 -15.06
N TYR A 214 16.05 2.51 -16.04
CA TYR A 214 15.54 3.24 -17.20
C TYR A 214 14.53 4.33 -16.81
N MET A 215 13.68 4.08 -15.81
CA MET A 215 12.78 5.10 -15.28
C MET A 215 13.55 6.28 -14.66
N ARG A 216 14.63 6.01 -13.91
CA ARG A 216 15.52 7.08 -13.42
C ARG A 216 16.13 7.87 -14.59
N ARG A 217 16.70 7.21 -15.60
CA ARG A 217 17.22 7.86 -16.81
C ARG A 217 16.16 8.71 -17.53
N HIS A 218 14.93 8.22 -17.68
CA HIS A 218 13.83 8.97 -18.29
C HIS A 218 13.45 10.22 -17.50
N LEU A 219 13.33 10.12 -16.17
CA LEU A 219 13.03 11.26 -15.29
C LEU A 219 14.16 12.30 -15.33
N THR A 220 15.42 11.85 -15.28
CA THR A 220 16.61 12.69 -15.41
C THR A 220 16.60 13.47 -16.73
N ASN A 221 16.41 12.79 -17.86
CA ASN A 221 16.44 13.41 -19.18
C ASN A 221 15.24 14.34 -19.42
N GLN A 222 14.04 13.94 -18.98
CA GLN A 222 12.80 14.70 -19.19
C GLN A 222 12.77 16.03 -18.41
N PHE A 223 13.40 16.06 -17.24
CA PHE A 223 13.34 17.21 -16.33
C PHE A 223 14.69 17.93 -16.12
N GLY A 224 15.73 17.56 -16.88
CA GLY A 224 17.03 18.27 -16.87
C GLY A 224 17.83 18.10 -15.57
N LEU A 225 17.64 17.00 -14.85
CA LEU A 225 18.27 16.74 -13.55
C LEU A 225 19.73 16.28 -13.75
N ARG A 226 20.67 16.59 -12.85
CA ARG A 226 22.07 16.12 -12.96
C ARG A 226 22.29 14.65 -12.54
N GLY A 227 21.25 13.81 -12.66
CA GLY A 227 21.26 12.40 -12.26
C GLY A 227 20.65 12.14 -10.87
N TRP A 228 21.23 11.21 -10.12
CA TRP A 228 20.74 10.77 -8.81
C TRP A 228 21.87 10.50 -7.81
N GLY A 229 21.51 10.36 -6.54
CA GLY A 229 22.40 10.03 -5.43
C GLY A 229 21.76 9.04 -4.46
N ASN A 230 22.60 8.35 -3.68
CA ASN A 230 22.17 7.49 -2.60
C ASN A 230 21.88 8.34 -1.35
N VAL A 231 20.71 8.14 -0.76
CA VAL A 231 20.30 8.73 0.50
C VAL A 231 20.24 7.62 1.55
N THR A 232 21.15 7.70 2.51
CA THR A 232 21.35 6.71 3.58
C THR A 232 20.81 7.29 4.89
N LEU A 233 19.82 6.65 5.50
CA LEU A 233 19.11 7.13 6.68
C LEU A 233 19.31 6.17 7.85
N ARG A 234 19.69 6.72 9.01
CA ARG A 234 19.92 5.99 10.27
C ARG A 234 19.10 6.62 11.40
N VAL A 235 18.59 5.80 12.30
CA VAL A 235 18.01 6.25 13.58
C VAL A 235 18.95 5.80 14.69
N SER A 236 19.21 6.66 15.68
CA SER A 236 20.11 6.34 16.80
C SER A 236 19.65 5.11 17.61
N ASP A 237 18.35 5.04 17.91
CA ASP A 237 17.67 3.87 18.47
C ASP A 237 16.23 3.83 17.97
N THR A 238 15.80 2.67 17.48
CA THR A 238 14.48 2.39 16.93
C THR A 238 13.33 2.58 17.91
N ASN A 239 13.60 2.48 19.21
CA ASN A 239 12.62 2.72 20.26
C ASN A 239 12.33 4.21 20.49
N THR A 240 13.12 5.10 19.87
CA THR A 240 13.12 6.55 20.17
C THR A 240 12.51 7.41 19.05
N GLY A 241 12.43 6.88 17.83
CA GLY A 241 11.87 7.60 16.69
C GLY A 241 11.98 6.87 15.36
N ALA A 242 11.54 7.54 14.30
CA ALA A 242 11.64 7.14 12.90
C ALA A 242 12.06 8.34 12.04
N ILE A 243 12.44 8.09 10.78
CA ILE A 243 12.66 9.13 9.78
C ILE A 243 11.64 9.00 8.67
N ARG A 244 10.84 10.04 8.44
CA ARG A 244 10.03 10.15 7.23
C ARG A 244 10.83 10.83 6.13
N VAL A 245 11.01 10.16 5.00
CA VAL A 245 11.51 10.74 3.75
C VAL A 245 10.38 10.75 2.73
N ASN A 246 9.93 11.94 2.33
CA ASN A 246 8.73 12.14 1.50
C ASN A 246 7.52 11.34 2.03
N THR A 247 7.09 10.29 1.31
CA THR A 247 5.96 9.41 1.68
C THR A 247 6.37 8.09 2.34
N ILE A 248 7.66 7.90 2.64
CA ILE A 248 8.23 6.69 3.26
C ILE A 248 8.58 6.98 4.72
N VAL A 249 7.99 6.22 5.65
CA VAL A 249 8.46 6.16 7.04
C VAL A 249 9.52 5.06 7.15
N VAL A 250 10.75 5.46 7.45
CA VAL A 250 11.88 4.58 7.75
C VAL A 250 11.93 4.33 9.25
N VAL A 251 11.47 3.14 9.63
CA VAL A 251 11.73 2.54 10.93
C VAL A 251 12.91 1.59 10.74
N ALA A 252 14.00 1.81 11.47
CA ALA A 252 15.13 0.89 11.43
C ALA A 252 14.81 -0.39 12.25
N PRO A 253 15.57 -1.47 12.07
CA PRO A 253 16.08 -2.29 13.16
C PRO A 253 17.41 -1.71 13.65
N THR A 254 17.74 -1.92 14.92
CA THR A 254 19.03 -1.53 15.50
C THR A 254 20.17 -2.10 14.63
N ASN A 255 21.03 -1.22 14.11
CA ASN A 255 22.16 -1.47 13.18
C ASN A 255 21.91 -1.47 11.65
N ALA A 256 20.69 -1.26 11.12
CA ALA A 256 20.51 -1.11 9.67
C ALA A 256 20.30 0.35 9.24
N PRO A 257 21.17 0.94 8.39
CA PRO A 257 20.79 2.11 7.60
C PRO A 257 19.79 1.69 6.52
N TRP A 258 18.70 2.43 6.35
CA TRP A 258 17.93 2.39 5.12
C TRP A 258 18.69 3.14 4.03
N THR A 259 18.65 2.67 2.78
CA THR A 259 19.23 3.40 1.64
C THR A 259 18.24 3.42 0.48
N GLY A 260 17.95 4.61 -0.03
CA GLY A 260 17.13 4.83 -1.22
C GLY A 260 17.86 5.69 -2.24
N VAL A 261 17.40 5.67 -3.49
CA VAL A 261 17.94 6.51 -4.57
C VAL A 261 17.00 7.67 -4.82
N TYR A 262 17.54 8.89 -4.84
CA TYR A 262 16.82 10.13 -5.10
C TYR A 262 17.53 11.01 -6.14
N PHE A 263 16.77 11.86 -6.81
CA PHE A 263 17.29 12.68 -7.90
C PHE A 263 18.04 13.92 -7.39
N ARG A 264 19.14 14.26 -8.07
CA ARG A 264 19.82 15.53 -7.87
C ARG A 264 18.97 16.64 -8.46
N ASP A 265 19.11 17.85 -7.92
CA ASP A 265 18.33 19.04 -8.31
C ASP A 265 16.81 18.92 -8.12
N ASN A 266 16.35 17.86 -7.44
CA ASN A 266 15.01 17.78 -6.89
C ASN A 266 15.08 17.92 -5.37
N ALA A 267 14.18 18.71 -4.79
CA ALA A 267 14.13 18.89 -3.34
C ALA A 267 13.46 17.69 -2.66
N VAL A 268 14.09 17.13 -1.63
CA VAL A 268 13.61 15.98 -0.86
C VAL A 268 13.33 16.41 0.57
N THR A 269 12.21 15.98 1.13
CA THR A 269 11.77 16.34 2.48
C THR A 269 12.10 15.22 3.47
N PHE A 270 12.84 15.57 4.52
CA PHE A 270 13.19 14.70 5.64
C PHE A 270 12.54 15.22 6.91
N ALA A 271 11.84 14.38 7.66
CA ALA A 271 11.28 14.70 8.96
C ALA A 271 11.64 13.63 9.99
N ALA A 272 12.03 14.05 11.17
CA ALA A 272 12.19 13.18 12.32
C ALA A 272 10.84 13.01 13.02
N GLU A 273 10.44 11.77 13.27
CA GLU A 273 9.19 11.41 13.95
C GLU A 273 9.55 10.75 15.29
N PRO A 274 9.51 11.50 16.42
CA PRO A 274 9.80 10.92 17.73
C PRO A 274 8.75 9.87 18.12
N GLN A 275 9.18 8.82 18.80
CA GLN A 275 8.25 7.94 19.51
C GLN A 275 7.75 8.62 20.80
N PRO A 276 6.58 8.22 21.34
CA PRO A 276 6.09 8.73 22.62
C PRO A 276 7.16 8.61 23.73
N GLY A 277 7.34 9.69 24.50
CA GLY A 277 8.36 9.79 25.55
C GLY A 277 9.75 10.27 25.08
N TYR A 278 9.90 10.60 23.79
CA TYR A 278 11.13 11.15 23.21
C TYR A 278 10.86 12.46 22.47
N ARG A 279 11.90 13.28 22.32
CA ARG A 279 11.95 14.40 21.38
C ARG A 279 13.08 14.22 20.39
N PHE A 280 12.92 14.84 19.22
CA PHE A 280 14.01 15.03 18.28
C PHE A 280 15.08 15.93 18.91
N LYS A 281 16.35 15.51 18.83
CA LYS A 281 17.51 16.24 19.36
C LYS A 281 18.22 17.01 18.25
N ASN A 282 18.74 16.28 17.27
CA ASN A 282 19.40 16.84 16.09
C ASN A 282 19.59 15.79 14.97
N TRP A 283 19.92 16.28 13.77
CA TRP A 283 20.44 15.49 12.67
C TRP A 283 21.97 15.48 12.71
N GLN A 284 22.58 14.32 12.51
CA GLN A 284 23.96 14.23 12.00
C GLN A 284 23.90 14.18 10.47
N GLY A 285 24.87 14.80 9.80
CA GLY A 285 24.93 14.91 8.33
C GLY A 285 24.31 16.20 7.77
N PHE A 286 23.54 16.93 8.59
CA PHE A 286 23.25 18.34 8.36
C PHE A 286 24.10 19.23 9.28
N PHE A 287 24.25 20.50 8.90
CA PHE A 287 25.03 21.51 9.60
C PHE A 287 24.23 22.81 9.76
N GLY A 288 24.61 23.65 10.71
CA GLY A 288 23.90 24.91 10.99
C GLY A 288 22.43 24.67 11.39
N PRO A 289 21.51 25.59 11.04
CA PRO A 289 20.09 25.49 11.43
C PRO A 289 19.39 24.18 10.99
N LEU A 290 19.83 23.59 9.86
CA LEU A 290 19.28 22.33 9.37
C LEU A 290 19.52 21.16 10.35
N ALA A 291 20.59 21.21 11.15
CA ALA A 291 20.87 20.17 12.14
C ALA A 291 19.82 20.14 13.27
N THR A 292 19.23 21.28 13.63
CA THR A 292 18.26 21.40 14.73
C THR A 292 16.80 21.43 14.29
N ASN A 293 16.52 21.65 13.00
CA ASN A 293 15.17 21.57 12.45
C ASN A 293 14.67 20.12 12.40
N GLN A 294 13.51 19.85 13.03
CA GLN A 294 12.90 18.52 13.00
C GLN A 294 12.47 18.09 11.58
N THR A 295 12.10 19.03 10.72
CA THR A 295 11.81 18.80 9.30
C THR A 295 12.67 19.71 8.42
N ASN A 296 13.30 19.14 7.39
CA ASN A 296 14.14 19.84 6.42
C ASN A 296 13.76 19.44 5.00
N THR A 297 13.62 20.42 4.12
CA THR A 297 13.48 20.20 2.67
C THR A 297 14.78 20.64 2.01
N VAL A 298 15.51 19.71 1.40
CA VAL A 298 16.88 19.94 0.92
C VAL A 298 16.99 19.59 -0.56
N LEU A 299 17.59 20.49 -1.35
CA LEU A 299 17.94 20.24 -2.74
C LEU A 299 19.12 19.26 -2.80
N LEU A 300 18.92 18.06 -3.34
CA LEU A 300 19.95 17.04 -3.34
C LEU A 300 21.03 17.35 -4.38
N SER A 301 22.30 17.41 -3.96
CA SER A 301 23.45 17.67 -4.85
C SER A 301 24.29 16.42 -5.16
N GLY A 302 24.17 15.36 -4.36
CA GLY A 302 24.98 14.14 -4.45
C GLY A 302 24.45 13.04 -3.51
N ASN A 303 25.35 12.21 -2.98
CA ASN A 303 24.99 11.26 -1.92
C ASN A 303 24.80 12.00 -0.59
N LEU A 304 23.88 11.53 0.24
CA LEU A 304 23.56 12.11 1.54
C LEU A 304 23.45 11.00 2.59
N SER A 305 24.08 11.17 3.75
CA SER A 305 23.92 10.27 4.89
C SER A 305 23.44 11.06 6.09
N LEU A 306 22.29 10.68 6.65
CA LEU A 306 21.68 11.33 7.81
C LEU A 306 21.49 10.34 8.95
N THR A 307 21.76 10.80 10.18
CA THR A 307 21.29 10.12 11.41
C THR A 307 20.32 11.04 12.13
N ALA A 308 19.10 10.59 12.41
CA ALA A 308 18.22 11.25 13.37
C ALA A 308 18.58 10.79 14.78
N ASN A 309 18.93 11.74 15.64
CA ASN A 309 19.10 11.50 17.07
C ASN A 309 17.86 11.98 17.81
N PHE A 310 17.39 11.13 18.72
CA PHE A 310 16.33 11.45 19.66
C PHE A 310 16.90 11.35 21.08
N GLU A 311 16.28 12.04 22.01
CA GLU A 311 16.56 11.92 23.45
C GLU A 311 15.25 11.81 24.20
N SER A 312 15.26 11.17 25.37
CA SER A 312 14.08 11.17 26.23
C SER A 312 13.73 12.62 26.57
N THR A 313 12.44 12.96 26.49
CA THR A 313 11.98 14.19 27.10
C THR A 313 12.22 14.08 28.62
N PRO A 314 12.83 15.08 29.30
CA PRO A 314 13.21 14.98 30.71
C PRO A 314 12.08 14.72 31.73
N ASP A 315 10.83 14.65 31.28
CA ASP A 315 9.65 14.33 32.08
C ASP A 315 9.12 12.89 31.84
N THR A 316 9.72 12.12 30.92
CA THR A 316 9.08 10.91 30.35
C THR A 316 9.96 9.66 30.14
N ASN A 317 11.26 9.63 30.47
CA ASN A 317 11.93 8.34 30.69
C ASN A 317 13.04 8.39 31.78
N PRO A 318 12.86 7.71 32.94
CA PRO A 318 11.65 6.99 33.33
C PRO A 318 10.44 7.92 33.29
N PRO A 319 9.22 7.42 33.02
CA PRO A 319 8.03 8.16 33.42
C PRO A 319 8.24 8.62 34.86
N VAL A 320 8.02 9.89 35.18
CA VAL A 320 7.85 10.26 36.59
C VAL A 320 6.43 9.83 36.95
N PRO A 321 6.23 8.77 37.76
CA PRO A 321 7.18 8.06 38.63
C PRO A 321 7.72 6.72 38.06
N LEU A 322 8.98 6.43 38.43
CA LEU A 322 9.81 5.30 38.01
C LEU A 322 9.04 3.96 37.99
N PRO A 323 9.21 3.04 37.02
CA PRO A 323 8.52 1.74 37.03
C PRO A 323 8.76 0.93 38.30
N TYR A 324 7.78 0.11 38.72
CA TYR A 324 7.93 -0.78 39.87
C TYR A 324 8.63 -2.08 39.45
N ASP A 325 9.64 -2.49 40.21
CA ASP A 325 10.28 -3.78 40.00
C ASP A 325 9.45 -4.92 40.59
N LEU A 326 8.80 -5.70 39.72
CA LEU A 326 8.03 -6.88 40.11
C LEU A 326 8.89 -8.02 40.69
N SER A 327 10.22 -7.95 40.61
CA SER A 327 11.11 -8.87 41.33
C SER A 327 11.07 -8.64 42.85
N ALA A 328 10.74 -7.41 43.28
CA ALA A 328 10.58 -7.05 44.69
C ALA A 328 9.22 -7.45 45.29
N GLY A 329 8.26 -7.91 44.46
CA GLY A 329 6.96 -8.41 44.92
C GLY A 329 5.77 -7.99 44.04
N PRO A 330 4.53 -8.26 44.48
CA PRO A 330 3.34 -7.79 43.80
C PRO A 330 3.11 -6.29 44.05
N TYR A 331 2.97 -5.51 42.98
CA TYR A 331 2.54 -4.12 43.07
C TYR A 331 1.04 -4.04 43.40
N VAL A 332 0.67 -3.33 44.47
CA VAL A 332 -0.72 -3.19 44.93
C VAL A 332 -1.12 -1.71 45.02
N PHE A 333 -2.06 -1.29 44.17
CA PHE A 333 -2.66 0.03 44.22
C PHE A 333 -3.89 0.05 45.15
N SER A 334 -3.65 0.34 46.43
CA SER A 334 -4.70 0.32 47.47
C SER A 334 -5.45 1.64 47.64
N ARG A 335 -4.76 2.78 47.48
CA ARG A 335 -5.36 4.12 47.61
C ARG A 335 -4.57 5.19 46.84
N TRP A 336 -5.29 6.23 46.42
CA TRP A 336 -4.72 7.52 46.05
C TRP A 336 -5.64 8.60 46.63
N ASP A 337 -5.06 9.57 47.33
CA ASP A 337 -5.82 10.55 48.10
C ASP A 337 -6.36 11.68 47.19
N ALA A 338 -7.60 12.09 47.40
CA ALA A 338 -8.21 13.20 46.65
C ALA A 338 -7.60 14.57 46.99
N ALA A 339 -6.85 14.67 48.10
CA ALA A 339 -6.09 15.86 48.48
C ALA A 339 -4.72 15.98 47.77
N GLN A 340 -4.34 15.02 46.90
CA GLN A 340 -3.07 15.09 46.19
C GLN A 340 -3.04 16.25 45.17
N PRO A 341 -1.93 17.02 45.08
CA PRO A 341 -1.82 18.14 44.16
C PRO A 341 -2.02 17.75 42.69
N ALA A 342 -2.52 18.69 41.88
CA ALA A 342 -2.59 18.53 40.43
C ALA A 342 -1.21 18.20 39.83
N GLY A 343 -1.16 17.27 38.87
CA GLY A 343 0.10 16.84 38.26
C GLY A 343 0.96 15.89 39.11
N THR A 344 0.49 15.47 40.30
CA THR A 344 1.10 14.35 41.03
C THR A 344 0.46 13.03 40.62
N TYR A 345 1.18 11.92 40.80
CA TYR A 345 0.75 10.57 40.43
C TYR A 345 1.08 9.56 41.53
N PRO A 346 0.34 8.45 41.65
CA PRO A 346 0.75 7.33 42.50
C PRO A 346 2.13 6.81 42.09
N ALA A 347 2.94 6.41 43.07
CA ALA A 347 4.25 5.82 42.79
C ALA A 347 4.13 4.66 41.79
N HIS A 348 5.01 4.66 40.79
CA HIS A 348 5.05 3.70 39.69
C HIS A 348 3.85 3.69 38.72
N MET A 349 3.00 4.74 38.70
CA MET A 349 1.91 4.92 37.72
C MET A 349 1.98 6.23 36.95
N VAL A 350 1.60 6.19 35.66
CA VAL A 350 1.28 7.38 34.86
C VAL A 350 -0.14 7.27 34.34
N PHE A 351 -0.85 8.40 34.31
CA PHE A 351 -2.14 8.54 33.65
C PHE A 351 -1.99 9.30 32.34
N LEU A 352 -2.54 8.73 31.28
CA LEU A 352 -2.50 9.29 29.92
C LEU A 352 -3.90 9.72 29.46
N GLN A 353 -3.94 10.72 28.59
CA GLN A 353 -5.12 11.28 27.95
C GLN A 353 -4.90 11.40 26.43
N THR A 354 -5.98 11.46 25.68
CA THR A 354 -5.95 11.69 24.23
C THR A 354 -5.61 13.14 23.91
N GLU A 355 -4.90 13.42 22.81
CA GLU A 355 -4.65 14.79 22.32
C GLU A 355 -5.92 15.59 21.99
N THR A 356 -6.98 14.89 21.57
CA THR A 356 -8.23 15.51 21.14
C THR A 356 -9.01 16.09 22.32
N ASN A 357 -9.04 17.42 22.44
CA ASN A 357 -10.09 18.18 23.15
C ASN A 357 -11.45 18.08 22.41
N ALA A 358 -11.84 16.90 21.96
CA ALA A 358 -13.09 16.68 21.25
C ALA A 358 -14.28 16.84 22.21
N ALA A 359 -15.36 17.48 21.73
CA ALA A 359 -16.60 17.61 22.50
C ALA A 359 -17.36 16.26 22.67
N ALA A 360 -16.90 15.22 21.98
CA ALA A 360 -17.44 13.87 21.97
C ALA A 360 -16.38 12.85 22.45
N ASP A 361 -16.84 11.69 22.86
CA ASP A 361 -16.00 10.69 23.53
C ASP A 361 -15.06 10.01 22.51
N PRO A 362 -13.77 9.80 22.84
CA PRO A 362 -12.80 9.22 21.92
C PRO A 362 -13.16 7.76 21.58
N GLY A 363 -13.11 7.43 20.30
CA GLY A 363 -13.33 6.06 19.83
C GLY A 363 -12.23 5.09 20.29
N LEU A 364 -12.52 3.79 20.25
CA LEU A 364 -11.62 2.73 20.76
C LEU A 364 -10.23 2.66 20.11
N GLY A 365 -10.01 3.32 18.97
CA GLY A 365 -8.73 3.39 18.26
C GLY A 365 -7.97 4.70 18.43
N VAL A 366 -8.40 5.62 19.31
CA VAL A 366 -7.66 6.85 19.61
C VAL A 366 -6.57 6.55 20.64
N GLU A 367 -5.33 6.91 20.35
CA GLU A 367 -4.19 6.70 21.24
C GLU A 367 -4.16 7.74 22.39
N PHE A 368 -3.65 7.29 23.55
CA PHE A 368 -3.47 8.13 24.73
C PHE A 368 -2.02 8.60 24.79
N THR A 369 -1.71 9.69 24.09
CA THR A 369 -0.33 10.19 23.89
C THR A 369 0.12 11.25 24.89
N ASN A 370 -0.81 11.93 25.56
CA ASN A 370 -0.51 13.05 26.48
C ASN A 370 -0.59 12.63 27.95
N HIS A 371 0.21 13.25 28.82
CA HIS A 371 0.08 13.07 30.28
C HIS A 371 -1.15 13.81 30.84
N TRP A 372 -1.80 13.22 31.84
CA TRP A 372 -2.93 13.83 32.55
C TRP A 372 -2.45 14.83 33.63
N THR A 373 -2.48 16.12 33.34
CA THR A 373 -1.92 17.17 34.23
C THR A 373 -2.93 17.82 35.19
N LEU A 374 -4.19 17.40 35.18
CA LEU A 374 -5.26 18.00 36.00
C LEU A 374 -5.42 17.27 37.36
N PRO A 375 -5.97 17.91 38.40
CA PRO A 375 -6.23 17.23 39.66
C PRO A 375 -7.30 16.13 39.50
N TYR A 376 -7.14 15.03 40.23
CA TYR A 376 -8.17 13.98 40.31
C TYR A 376 -9.41 14.52 41.01
N ASN A 377 -10.52 14.64 40.26
CA ASN A 377 -11.76 15.19 40.77
C ASN A 377 -12.94 14.29 40.41
N ARG A 378 -13.46 13.57 41.42
CA ARG A 378 -14.62 12.66 41.29
C ARG A 378 -15.86 13.29 40.67
N SER A 379 -15.99 14.62 40.76
CA SER A 379 -17.11 15.42 40.26
C SER A 379 -16.93 15.89 38.81
N SER A 380 -15.70 15.91 38.28
CA SER A 380 -15.39 16.52 36.96
C SER A 380 -15.44 15.56 35.77
N ARG A 381 -15.77 14.29 35.99
CA ARG A 381 -15.62 13.16 35.04
C ARG A 381 -14.16 12.82 34.67
N SER A 382 -13.16 13.36 35.37
CA SER A 382 -11.79 12.81 35.38
C SER A 382 -11.74 11.49 36.18
N ARG A 383 -12.41 10.46 35.66
CA ARG A 383 -12.48 9.10 36.23
C ARG A 383 -11.74 8.13 35.34
#